data_AF-A0AAN1TV40-F1
#
_entry.id   AF-A0AAN1TV40-F1
#
_cell.length_a   1.000
_cell.length_b   1.000
_cell.length_c   1.000
_cell.angle_alpha   90.00
_cell.angle_beta   90.00
_cell.angle_gamma   90.00
#
_symmetry.space_group_name_H-M   'P 1'
#
loop_
_entity.id
_entity.type
_entity.pdbx_description
1 polymer ?
#
loop_
_entity_poly.entity_id
_entity_poly.type
_entity_poly.pdbx_seq_one_letter_code
_entity_poly.pdbx_strand_id
1 'polypeptide(L)' 'MVMKIRCTQCGSARFVFTDYREGKRNFHGACCACCKKQLGSQDLLPNTPMDPISQYLLASQKTVRAPD' A
#
# COMPACT_ATOMS: atom_id res chain seq x y z
N MET A 1 -15.27 -9.06 -2.31
CA MET A 1 -14.67 -8.93 -0.96
C MET A 1 -14.12 -7.51 -0.81
N VAL A 2 -14.47 -6.76 0.23
CA VAL A 2 -13.88 -5.45 0.54
C VAL A 2 -12.77 -5.67 1.56
N MET A 3 -11.51 -5.42 1.20
CA MET A 3 -10.40 -5.55 2.15
C MET A 3 -10.41 -4.38 3.13
N LYS A 4 -10.30 -4.70 4.42
CA LYS A 4 -10.05 -3.69 5.47
C LYS A 4 -8.55 -3.48 5.59
N ILE A 5 -8.10 -2.23 5.60
CA ILE A 5 -6.72 -1.81 5.87
C ILE A 5 -6.28 -2.43 7.19
N ARG A 6 -5.08 -3.03 7.22
CA ARG A 6 -4.48 -3.61 8.42
C ARG A 6 -3.03 -3.19 8.53
N CYS A 7 -2.59 -2.94 9.74
CA CYS A 7 -1.21 -2.63 10.04
C CYS A 7 -0.34 -3.84 9.69
N THR A 8 0.61 -3.70 8.76
CA THR A 8 1.47 -4.81 8.33
C THR A 8 2.44 -5.29 9.42
N GLN A 9 2.66 -4.50 10.48
CA GLN A 9 3.53 -4.88 11.58
C GLN A 9 2.82 -5.66 12.70
N CYS A 10 1.55 -5.35 13.00
CA CYS A 10 0.85 -5.96 14.14
C CYS A 10 -0.55 -6.50 13.81
N GLY A 11 -1.01 -6.40 12.57
CA GLY A 11 -2.31 -6.90 12.11
C GLY A 11 -3.54 -6.09 12.55
N SER A 12 -3.37 -5.07 13.40
CA SER A 12 -4.46 -4.22 13.87
C SER A 12 -5.16 -3.48 12.73
N ALA A 13 -6.49 -3.42 12.78
CA ALA A 13 -7.32 -2.64 11.86
C ALA A 13 -7.66 -1.24 12.42
N ARG A 14 -7.07 -0.84 13.55
CA ARG A 14 -7.33 0.44 14.21
C ARG A 14 -6.21 1.42 13.93
N PHE A 15 -6.57 2.59 13.40
CA PHE A 15 -5.66 3.69 13.12
C PHE A 15 -6.16 4.97 13.78
N VAL A 16 -5.23 5.87 14.11
CA VAL A 16 -5.52 7.21 14.63
C VAL A 16 -4.88 8.23 13.69
N PHE A 17 -5.60 9.32 13.41
CA PHE A 17 -5.05 10.43 12.66
C PHE A 17 -4.02 11.17 13.52
N THR A 18 -2.99 11.66 12.85
CA THR A 18 -1.86 12.35 13.44
C THR A 18 -1.74 13.71 12.77
N ASP A 19 -1.42 14.75 13.54
CA ASP A 19 -1.33 16.11 13.03
C ASP A 19 -0.38 16.21 11.84
N TYR A 20 -0.81 16.96 10.83
CA TYR A 20 -0.01 17.27 9.66
C TYR A 20 1.26 18.00 10.11
N ARG A 21 2.42 17.41 9.82
CA ARG A 21 3.72 18.06 10.02
C ARG A 21 4.28 18.45 8.66
N GLU A 22 4.20 19.75 8.38
CA GLU A 22 4.79 20.37 7.20
C GLU A 22 6.28 20.02 7.14
N GLY A 23 6.69 19.26 6.11
CA GLY A 23 8.05 18.73 5.95
C GLY A 23 8.14 17.21 5.73
N LYS A 24 7.10 16.43 6.03
CA LYS A 24 7.08 14.99 5.74
C LYS A 24 6.21 14.67 4.53
N ARG A 25 6.75 14.86 3.32
CA ARG A 25 6.03 14.64 2.03
C ARG A 25 5.46 13.22 1.85
N ASN A 26 5.97 12.23 2.57
CA ASN A 26 5.53 10.82 2.49
C ASN A 26 4.66 10.39 3.68
N PHE A 27 4.09 11.34 4.41
CA PHE A 27 3.28 11.06 5.60
C PHE A 27 1.80 11.04 5.29
N HIS A 28 1.16 9.88 5.46
CA HIS A 28 -0.27 9.70 5.23
C HIS A 28 -1.16 10.18 6.39
N GLY A 29 -0.60 10.86 7.39
CA GLY A 29 -1.38 11.50 8.46
C GLY A 29 -2.06 10.53 9.43
N ALA A 30 -1.63 9.27 9.50
CA ALA A 30 -2.16 8.30 10.45
C ALA A 30 -1.11 7.33 10.98
N CYS A 31 -1.37 6.75 12.16
CA CYS A 31 -0.57 5.67 12.74
C CYS A 31 -1.45 4.56 13.33
N CYS A 32 -0.89 3.37 13.47
CA CYS A 32 -1.56 2.24 14.09
C CYS A 32 -1.86 2.53 15.57
N ALA A 33 -3.11 2.34 15.98
CA ALA A 33 -3.52 2.61 17.36
C ALA A 33 -2.79 1.69 18.37
N CYS A 34 -2.36 0.49 17.94
CA CYS A 34 -1.72 -0.52 18.78
C CYS A 34 -0.19 -0.36 18.87
N CYS A 35 0.53 -0.46 17.75
CA CYS A 35 2.01 -0.42 17.75
C CYS A 35 2.60 0.96 17.42
N LYS A 36 1.76 1.97 17.18
CA LYS A 36 2.17 3.34 16.80
C LYS A 36 2.99 3.46 15.51
N LYS A 37 3.21 2.36 14.78
CA LYS A 37 3.75 2.36 13.43
C LYS A 37 2.98 3.34 12.55
N GLN A 38 3.68 4.17 11.79
CA GLN A 38 3.07 5.06 10.81
C GLN A 38 2.38 4.24 9.70
N LEU A 39 1.24 4.74 9.24
CA LEU A 39 0.53 4.18 8.10
C LEU A 39 1.34 4.44 6.83
N GLY A 40 1.75 3.38 6.14
CA GLY A 40 2.47 3.44 4.86
C GLY A 40 1.66 2.84 3.72
N SER A 41 2.15 2.99 2.49
CA SER A 41 1.50 2.47 1.28
C SER A 41 1.23 0.97 1.33
N GLN A 42 2.13 0.18 1.91
CA GLN A 42 1.96 -1.26 2.08
C GLN A 42 0.76 -1.64 2.96
N ASP A 43 0.34 -0.78 3.89
CA ASP A 43 -0.85 -1.03 4.70
C ASP A 43 -2.15 -0.81 3.89
N LEU A 44 -2.07 -0.03 2.80
CA LEU A 44 -3.18 0.33 1.90
C LEU A 44 -3.32 -0.65 0.73
N LEU A 45 -2.24 -1.32 0.35
CA LEU A 45 -2.25 -2.25 -0.76
C LEU A 45 -2.84 -3.60 -0.32
N PRO A 46 -3.73 -4.20 -1.11
CA PRO A 46 -4.20 -5.54 -0.83
C PRO A 46 -3.03 -6.52 -0.98
N ASN A 47 -2.87 -7.44 -0.01
CA ASN A 47 -1.94 -8.57 -0.13
C ASN A 47 -2.41 -9.62 -1.15
N THR A 48 -3.41 -9.29 -1.98
CA THR A 48 -3.83 -10.17 -3.06
C THR A 48 -2.65 -10.37 -4.00
N PRO A 49 -2.23 -11.62 -4.29
CA PRO A 49 -1.28 -11.86 -5.35
C PRO A 49 -1.79 -11.18 -6.62
N MET A 50 -0.89 -10.51 -7.34
CA MET A 50 -1.21 -9.84 -8.60
C MET A 50 -2.08 -10.75 -9.45
N ASP A 51 -3.24 -10.25 -9.85
CA ASP A 51 -4.19 -11.00 -10.66
C ASP A 51 -3.47 -11.51 -11.93
N PRO A 52 -3.73 -12.77 -12.36
CA PRO A 52 -3.05 -13.37 -13.50
C PRO A 52 -3.13 -12.54 -14.78
N ILE A 53 -4.22 -11.79 -14.99
CA ILE A 53 -4.38 -10.90 -16.14
C ILE A 53 -3.40 -9.73 -16.02
N SER A 54 -3.27 -9.14 -14.83
CA SER A 54 -2.29 -8.09 -14.57
C SER A 54 -0.84 -8.55 -14.81
N GLN A 55 -0.51 -9.80 -14.44
CA GLN A 55 0.80 -10.39 -14.75
C GLN A 55 1.01 -10.55 -16.27
N TYR A 56 0.00 -11.07 -16.98
CA TYR A 56 0.03 -11.24 -18.42
C TYR A 56 0.19 -9.91 -19.18
N LEU A 57 -0.58 -8.89 -18.79
CA LEU A 57 -0.52 -7.56 -19.40
C LEU A 57 0.85 -6.89 -19.21
N LEU A 58 1.46 -7.01 -18.03
CA LEU A 58 2.81 -6.49 -17.77
C LEU A 58 3.89 -7.25 -18.57
N ALA A 59 3.73 -8.58 -18.72
CA ALA A 59 4.63 -9.38 -19.55
C ALA A 59 4.51 -9.00 -21.04
N SER A 60 3.29 -8.80 -21.54
CA SER A 60 3.01 -8.38 -22.91
C SER A 60 3.57 -6.99 -23.23
N GLN A 61 3.48 -6.02 -22.30
CA GLN A 61 4.07 -4.69 -22.50
C GLN A 61 5.61 -4.71 -22.60
N LYS A 62 6.29 -5.65 -21.94
CA LYS A 62 7.75 -5.84 -22.10
C LYS A 62 8.11 -6.37 -23.48
N THR A 63 7.25 -7.16 -24.10
CA THR A 63 7.46 -7.70 -25.46
C THR A 63 7.10 -6.71 -26.57
N VAL A 64 6.23 -5.73 -26.30
CA VAL A 64 5.79 -4.73 -27.29
C VAL A 64 6.75 -3.54 -27.39
N ARG A 65 7.63 -3.32 -26.40
CA ARG A 65 8.72 -2.34 -26.51
C ARG A 65 9.95 -2.96 -27.22
N ALA A 66 9.85 -3.12 -28.54
CA ALA A 66 10.95 -2.78 -29.45
C ALA A 66 10.56 -1.44 -30.09
N PRO A 67 11.43 -0.42 -30.30
CA PRO A 67 12.81 -0.46 -30.83
C PRO A 67 13.79 0.45 -30.02
N ASP A 68 15.09 0.67 -30.30
CA ASP A 68 15.97 0.51 -31.47
C ASP A 68 17.17 -0.43 -31.22
#